data_AF-A0A3M1CEJ7-F1
#
_entry.id   AF-A0A3M1CEJ7-F1
#
_cell.length_a   1.000
_cell.length_b   1.000
_cell.length_c   1.000
_cell.angle_alpha   90.00
_cell.angle_beta   90.00
_cell.angle_gamma   90.00
#
_symmetry.space_group_name_H-M   'P 1'
#
loop_
_entity.id
_entity.type
_entity.pdbx_description
1 polymer ?
#
loop_
_entity_poly.entity_id
_entity_poly.type
_entity_poly.pdbx_seq_one_letter_code
_entity_poly.pdbx_strand_id
1 'polypeptide(L)' 'MAGGWTRDGAVHEQIEASIAEELERLRARPAPRGESATHCADCDEPIPEARRKALPGV' A
#
# COMPACT_ATOMS: atom_id res chain seq x y z
N MET A 1 -9.85 -30.23 30.93
CA MET A 1 -8.92 -29.10 30.72
C MET A 1 -9.18 -28.55 29.33
N ALA A 2 -9.82 -27.39 29.24
CA ALA A 2 -10.04 -26.73 27.96
C ALA A 2 -8.72 -26.11 27.52
N GLY A 3 -8.07 -26.71 26.52
CA GLY A 3 -6.92 -26.11 25.81
C GLY A 3 -7.36 -24.94 24.94
N GLY A 4 -8.16 -24.01 25.49
CA GLY A 4 -8.57 -22.80 24.81
C GLY A 4 -7.36 -21.87 24.69
N TRP A 5 -7.04 -21.48 23.46
CA TRP A 5 -5.87 -20.70 23.04
C TRP A 5 -4.60 -21.53 22.84
N THR A 6 -4.59 -22.37 21.79
CA THR A 6 -3.34 -22.76 21.14
C THR A 6 -2.56 -21.49 20.78
N ARG A 7 -1.43 -21.27 21.45
CA ARG A 7 -0.40 -20.37 20.96
C ARG A 7 0.27 -21.07 19.78
N ASP A 8 -0.35 -20.98 18.61
CA ASP A 8 0.28 -21.40 17.36
C ASP A 8 1.28 -20.30 16.95
N GLY A 9 2.35 -20.11 17.74
CA GLY A 9 3.39 -19.12 17.47
C GLY A 9 3.93 -19.25 16.04
N ALA A 10 4.03 -20.48 15.54
CA ALA A 10 4.43 -20.76 14.16
C ALA A 10 3.47 -20.21 13.09
N VAL A 11 2.16 -20.12 13.35
CA VAL A 11 1.19 -19.53 12.41
C VAL A 11 1.29 -18.01 12.46
N HIS A 12 1.39 -17.43 13.66
CA HIS A 12 1.57 -15.99 13.80
C HIS A 12 2.89 -15.52 13.14
N GLU A 13 3.99 -16.24 13.36
CA GLU A 13 5.28 -15.97 12.72
C GLU A 13 5.20 -16.03 11.19
N GLN A 14 4.46 -16.99 10.63
CA GLN A 14 4.22 -17.08 9.18
C GLN A 14 3.41 -15.89 8.64
N ILE A 15 2.42 -15.42 9.40
CA ILE A 15 1.62 -14.23 9.04
C ILE A 15 2.52 -12.98 9.04
N GLU A 16 3.30 -12.77 10.09
CA GLU A 16 4.21 -11.62 10.20
C GLU A 16 5.26 -11.64 9.09
N ALA A 17 5.84 -12.80 8.78
CA ALA A 17 6.79 -12.95 7.67
C ALA A 17 6.15 -12.57 6.32
N SER A 18 4.95 -13.07 6.05
CA SER A 18 4.22 -12.77 4.80
C SER A 18 3.90 -11.27 4.67
N ILE A 19 3.51 -10.61 5.76
CA ILE A 19 3.24 -9.17 5.79
C ILE A 19 4.53 -8.38 5.55
N ALA A 20 5.62 -8.75 6.23
CA ALA A 20 6.91 -8.08 6.10
C ALA A 20 7.41 -8.13 4.66
N GLU A 21 7.37 -9.31 4.03
CA GLU A 21 7.77 -9.49 2.63
C GLU A 21 6.94 -8.62 1.67
N GLU A 22 5.61 -8.56 1.87
CA GLU A 22 4.75 -7.76 1.00
C GLU A 22 4.97 -6.25 1.21
N LEU A 23 5.22 -5.81 2.44
CA LEU A 23 5.57 -4.41 2.72
C LEU A 23 6.90 -4.02 2.06
N GLU A 24 7.91 -4.88 2.10
CA GLU A 24 9.18 -4.67 1.40
C GLU A 24 8.95 -4.57 -0.11
N ARG A 25 8.15 -5.48 -0.68
CA ARG A 25 7.79 -5.44 -2.10
C ARG A 25 7.10 -4.14 -2.49
N LEU A 26 6.12 -3.69 -1.69
CA LEU A 26 5.39 -2.44 -1.94
C LEU A 26 6.30 -1.21 -1.84
N ARG A 27 7.23 -1.18 -0.89
CA ARG A 27 8.22 -0.10 -0.75
C ARG A 27 9.24 -0.07 -1.89
N ALA A 28 9.61 -1.24 -2.42
CA ALA A 28 10.53 -1.34 -3.55
C ALA A 28 9.89 -0.92 -4.88
N ARG A 29 8.55 -0.89 -4.98
CA ARG A 29 7.86 -0.44 -6.19
C ARG A 29 8.15 1.06 -6.42
N PRO A 30 8.55 1.45 -7.64
CA PRO A 30 8.75 2.86 -7.96
C PRO A 30 7.45 3.64 -7.74
N ALA A 31 7.54 4.72 -6.97
CA ALA A 31 6.47 5.70 -6.93
C ALA A 31 6.31 6.37 -8.31
N PRO A 32 5.09 6.80 -8.69
CA PRO A 32 4.89 7.66 -9.85
C PRO A 32 5.74 8.93 -9.71
N ARG A 33 6.21 9.44 -10.85
CA ARG A 33 7.08 10.61 -10.95
C ARG A 33 6.69 11.42 -12.17
N GLY A 34 7.06 12.70 -12.15
CA GLY A 34 6.82 13.63 -13.25
C GLY A 34 5.68 14.61 -12.95
N GLU A 35 5.31 15.34 -13.98
CA GLU A 35 4.20 16.29 -13.92
C GLU A 35 2.88 15.53 -13.76
N SER A 36 2.01 16.04 -12.89
CA SER A 36 0.69 15.46 -12.69
C SER A 36 -0.27 15.95 -13.76
N ALA A 37 -1.24 15.12 -14.14
CA ALA A 37 -2.33 15.50 -15.02
C ALA A 37 -3.18 16.61 -14.38
N THR A 38 -3.84 17.38 -15.24
CA THR A 38 -4.77 18.43 -14.80
C THR A 38 -6.19 17.91 -14.59
N HIS A 39 -6.57 16.83 -15.28
CA HIS A 39 -7.89 16.20 -15.24
C HIS A 39 -7.75 14.68 -15.10
N CYS A 40 -8.74 14.05 -14.47
CA CYS A 40 -8.77 12.61 -14.26
C CYS A 40 -8.97 11.86 -15.59
N ALA A 41 -8.17 10.83 -15.85
CA ALA A 41 -8.26 10.05 -17.09
C ALA A 41 -9.58 9.25 -17.24
N ASP A 42 -10.27 8.96 -16.13
CA ASP A 42 -11.48 8.12 -16.15
C ASP A 42 -12.77 8.93 -16.30
N CYS A 43 -12.77 10.19 -15.83
CA CYS A 43 -13.99 10.97 -15.64
C CYS A 43 -13.84 12.47 -15.95
N ASP A 44 -12.65 12.91 -16.36
CA ASP A 44 -12.35 14.28 -16.79
C ASP A 44 -12.56 15.39 -15.74
N GLU A 45 -12.84 15.10 -14.46
CA GLU A 45 -12.85 16.16 -13.44
C GLU A 45 -11.44 16.70 -13.14
N PRO A 46 -11.31 18.00 -12.83
CA PRO A 46 -10.04 18.61 -12.51
C PRO A 46 -9.42 18.00 -11.24
N ILE A 47 -8.15 17.61 -11.33
CA ILE A 47 -7.39 17.04 -10.20
C ILE A 47 -6.99 18.19 -9.25
N PRO A 48 -7.36 18.14 -7.96
CA PRO A 48 -7.00 19.19 -7.00
C PRO A 48 -5.49 19.32 -6.82
N GLU A 49 -5.01 20.55 -6.60
CA GLU A 49 -3.58 20.83 -6.41
C GLU A 49 -2.97 20.04 -5.24
N ALA A 50 -3.72 19.87 -4.14
CA ALA A 50 -3.27 19.08 -3.00
C ALA A 50 -2.93 17.63 -3.37
N ARG A 51 -3.69 17.02 -4.30
CA ARG A 51 -3.45 15.65 -4.79
C ARG A 51 -2.20 15.60 -5.67
N ARG A 52 -2.03 16.57 -6.58
CA ARG A 52 -0.82 16.69 -7.44
C ARG A 52 0.46 16.90 -6.62
N LYS A 53 0.38 17.61 -5.48
CA LYS A 53 1.51 17.78 -4.55
C LYS A 53 1.80 16.52 -3.75
N ALA A 54 0.77 15.82 -3.28
CA ALA A 54 0.93 14.61 -2.46
C ALA A 54 1.42 13.41 -3.28
N LEU A 55 1.01 13.31 -4.55
CA LEU A 55 1.37 12.23 -5.45
C LEU A 55 1.80 12.80 -6.82
N PRO A 56 3.08 13.13 -7.00
CA PRO A 56 3.57 13.58 -8.30
C PRO A 56 3.38 12.50 -9.38
N GLY A 57 2.96 12.92 -10.57
CA GLY A 57 2.62 11.99 -11.67
C GLY A 57 1.26 11.32 -11.52
N VAL A 58 0.35 11.95 -10.76
CA VAL A 58 -1.06 11.53 -10.62
C VAL A 58 -1.92 11.96 -11.80
#